data_AF-A0A3M9YXY5-F1
#
_entry.id   AF-A0A3M9YXY5-F1
#
_cell.length_a   1.000
_cell.length_b   1.000
_cell.length_c   1.000
_cell.angle_alpha   90.00
_cell.angle_beta   90.00
_cell.angle_gamma   90.00
#
_symmetry.space_group_name_H-M   'P 1'
#
loop_
_entity.id
_entity.type
_entity.pdbx_description
1 polymer ?
#
loop_
_entity_poly.entity_id
_entity_poly.type
_entity_poly.pdbx_seq_one_letter_code
_entity_poly.pdbx_strand_id
1 'polypeptide(L)'
;MEWLLNLAEEYRAGIRSGRFFTKLERIEKPEEIGGWIHQLYYQSRDFTSALSMRYVMCKDPRFQGCFARHAMEEVDHCDQLLAWMRKHEFLAPDESPTHTLPTLETSLVSAYCFRSGLRESYAHQVIAMNLISEGVSYDFFSAVNPKLKALGLSVGHYWQVHKEIDQQHLVLGLDLIPACEKDSDEGKIYTRTAWEMATLYQKMLDSWSEISSTQFVAQTNQRTIPALF
;
A
#
# COMPACT_ATOMS: atom_id res chain seq x y z
N MET A 1 -21.08 -3.67 -14.00
CA MET A 1 -19.74 -3.38 -13.42
C MET A 1 -18.91 -4.63 -13.11
N GLU A 2 -19.44 -5.84 -13.27
CA GLU A 2 -18.68 -7.10 -13.07
C GLU A 2 -17.39 -7.19 -13.90
N TRP A 3 -17.42 -6.70 -15.15
CA TRP A 3 -16.24 -6.67 -16.01
C TRP A 3 -15.05 -5.93 -15.38
N LEU A 4 -15.30 -4.88 -14.59
CA LEU A 4 -14.26 -4.08 -13.95
C LEU A 4 -13.68 -4.80 -12.74
N LEU A 5 -14.51 -5.52 -11.98
CA LEU A 5 -14.05 -6.42 -10.92
C LEU A 5 -13.15 -7.52 -11.48
N ASN A 6 -13.57 -8.15 -12.58
CA ASN A 6 -12.79 -9.18 -13.26
C ASN A 6 -11.45 -8.63 -13.79
N LEU A 7 -11.46 -7.42 -14.34
CA LEU A 7 -10.24 -6.75 -14.79
C LEU A 7 -9.28 -6.42 -13.63
N ALA A 8 -9.80 -5.93 -12.52
CA ALA A 8 -9.00 -5.66 -11.33
C ALA A 8 -8.38 -6.95 -10.77
N GLU A 9 -9.14 -8.05 -10.75
CA GLU A 9 -8.64 -9.36 -10.35
C GLU A 9 -7.56 -9.89 -11.29
N GLU A 10 -7.72 -9.71 -12.62
CA GLU A 10 -6.69 -10.08 -13.60
C GLU A 10 -5.37 -9.34 -13.36
N TYR A 11 -5.42 -8.02 -13.15
CA TYR A 11 -4.23 -7.25 -12.84
C TYR A 11 -3.59 -7.65 -11.51
N ARG A 12 -4.40 -7.88 -10.47
CA ARG A 12 -3.93 -8.35 -9.17
C ARG A 12 -3.31 -9.74 -9.24
N ALA A 13 -3.86 -10.64 -10.05
CA ALA A 13 -3.27 -11.95 -10.31
C ALA A 13 -1.87 -11.83 -10.93
N GLY A 14 -1.69 -10.90 -11.87
CA GLY A 14 -0.38 -10.55 -12.40
C GLY A 14 0.59 -10.12 -11.29
N ILE A 15 0.16 -9.22 -10.41
CA ILE A 15 0.95 -8.73 -9.27
C ILE A 15 1.36 -9.85 -8.31
N ARG A 16 0.43 -10.75 -7.97
CA ARG A 16 0.69 -11.91 -7.11
C ARG A 16 1.68 -12.90 -7.71
N SER A 17 1.80 -12.94 -9.04
CA SER A 17 2.83 -13.73 -9.73
C SER A 17 4.20 -13.02 -9.84
N GLY A 18 4.29 -11.78 -9.34
CA GLY A 18 5.47 -10.92 -9.44
C GLY A 18 6.65 -11.33 -8.54
N ARG A 19 7.73 -10.54 -8.62
CA ARG A 19 9.01 -10.87 -7.99
C ARG A 19 8.93 -10.81 -6.47
N PHE A 20 8.16 -9.85 -5.94
CA PHE A 20 7.93 -9.73 -4.50
C PHE A 20 7.39 -11.02 -3.89
N PHE A 21 6.28 -11.55 -4.41
CA PHE A 21 5.64 -12.75 -3.87
C PHE A 21 6.51 -13.99 -4.06
N THR A 22 7.16 -14.12 -5.23
CA THR A 22 8.13 -15.19 -5.48
C THR A 22 9.28 -15.17 -4.47
N LYS A 23 9.79 -13.99 -4.11
CA LYS A 23 10.86 -13.84 -3.12
C LYS A 23 10.33 -14.10 -1.70
N LEU A 24 9.16 -13.59 -1.36
CA LEU A 24 8.51 -13.77 -0.05
C LEU A 24 8.43 -15.26 0.33
N GLU A 25 8.06 -16.13 -0.61
CA GLU A 25 7.99 -17.58 -0.40
C GLU A 25 9.33 -18.18 0.06
N ARG A 26 10.45 -17.65 -0.42
CA ARG A 26 11.82 -18.14 -0.17
C ARG A 26 12.47 -17.56 1.08
N ILE A 27 11.83 -16.59 1.73
CA ILE A 27 12.36 -16.00 2.95
C ILE A 27 12.28 -17.02 4.08
N GLU A 28 13.42 -17.24 4.74
CA GLU A 28 13.59 -18.19 5.84
C GLU A 28 13.87 -17.51 7.17
N LYS A 29 14.35 -16.26 7.17
CA LYS A 29 14.72 -15.54 8.39
C LYS A 29 14.12 -14.13 8.51
N PRO A 30 13.77 -13.67 9.73
CA PRO A 30 13.22 -12.34 9.95
C PRO A 30 14.08 -11.18 9.41
N GLU A 31 15.40 -11.27 9.51
CA GLU A 31 16.30 -10.20 9.05
C GLU A 31 16.19 -9.91 7.55
N GLU A 32 15.67 -10.84 6.75
CA GLU A 32 15.50 -10.69 5.31
C GLU A 32 14.31 -9.80 4.93
N ILE A 33 13.38 -9.55 5.85
CA ILE A 33 12.18 -8.72 5.58
C ILE A 33 12.35 -7.25 5.94
N GLY A 34 13.38 -6.90 6.72
CA GLY A 34 13.53 -5.55 7.27
C GLY A 34 13.52 -4.45 6.20
N GLY A 35 14.15 -4.70 5.05
CA GLY A 35 14.22 -3.73 3.95
C GLY A 35 12.85 -3.27 3.44
N TRP A 36 11.93 -4.21 3.17
CA TRP A 36 10.61 -3.86 2.66
C TRP A 36 9.62 -3.46 3.76
N ILE A 37 9.84 -3.89 5.02
CA ILE A 37 9.05 -3.40 6.16
C ILE A 37 9.19 -1.88 6.33
N HIS A 38 10.39 -1.34 6.12
CA HIS A 38 10.62 0.11 6.12
C HIS A 38 9.90 0.83 4.98
N GLN A 39 9.72 0.17 3.83
CA GLN A 39 8.94 0.74 2.73
C GLN A 39 7.43 0.70 3.01
N LEU A 40 6.95 -0.36 3.66
CA LEU A 40 5.56 -0.49 4.07
C LEU A 40 5.13 0.66 5.01
N TYR A 41 6.03 1.15 5.87
CA TYR A 41 5.78 2.34 6.70
C TYR A 41 5.38 3.55 5.85
N TYR A 42 6.11 3.85 4.78
CA TYR A 42 5.78 4.96 3.89
C TYR A 42 4.42 4.78 3.22
N GLN A 43 4.15 3.57 2.72
CA GLN A 43 2.85 3.28 2.12
C GLN A 43 1.73 3.46 3.15
N SER A 44 1.84 2.86 4.33
CA SER A 44 0.81 2.98 5.36
C SER A 44 0.56 4.45 5.74
N ARG A 45 1.62 5.21 6.03
CA ARG A 45 1.50 6.64 6.40
C ARG A 45 0.88 7.48 5.28
N ASP A 46 1.39 7.37 4.07
CA ASP A 46 1.03 8.24 2.96
C ASP A 46 -0.36 7.90 2.41
N PHE A 47 -0.74 6.62 2.42
CA PHE A 47 -2.07 6.19 2.02
C PHE A 47 -3.14 6.68 3.00
N THR A 48 -2.95 6.51 4.32
CA THR A 48 -3.85 7.09 5.34
C THR A 48 -4.01 8.60 5.15
N SER A 49 -2.91 9.30 4.86
CA SER A 49 -2.91 10.75 4.61
C SER A 49 -3.68 11.12 3.34
N ALA A 50 -3.51 10.35 2.26
CA ALA A 50 -4.23 10.54 1.00
C ALA A 50 -5.73 10.28 1.16
N LEU A 51 -6.13 9.26 1.93
CA LEU A 51 -7.53 8.97 2.23
C LEU A 51 -8.18 10.07 3.07
N SER A 52 -7.47 10.57 4.09
CA SER A 52 -7.92 11.70 4.90
C SER A 52 -8.14 12.95 4.05
N MET A 53 -7.18 13.25 3.15
CA MET A 53 -7.31 14.36 2.23
C MET A 53 -8.48 14.16 1.25
N ARG A 54 -8.63 12.96 0.67
CA ARG A 54 -9.76 12.62 -0.20
C ARG A 54 -11.10 12.89 0.49
N TYR A 55 -11.23 12.48 1.75
CA TYR A 55 -12.42 12.75 2.55
C TYR A 55 -12.65 14.27 2.72
N VAL A 56 -11.66 15.03 3.17
CA VAL A 56 -11.76 16.49 3.39
C VAL A 56 -12.12 17.25 2.10
N MET A 57 -11.61 16.77 0.96
CA MET A 57 -11.84 17.37 -0.35
C MET A 57 -13.16 16.95 -0.99
N CYS A 58 -13.80 15.89 -0.49
CA CYS A 58 -15.04 15.34 -1.05
C CYS A 58 -16.21 16.32 -0.92
N LYS A 59 -16.70 16.81 -2.07
CA LYS A 59 -17.86 17.72 -2.16
C LYS A 59 -19.16 17.01 -2.52
N ASP A 60 -19.11 15.76 -2.94
CA ASP A 60 -20.29 14.98 -3.28
C ASP A 60 -20.83 14.23 -2.06
N PRO A 61 -22.04 14.54 -1.57
CA PRO A 61 -22.61 13.91 -0.38
C PRO A 61 -22.76 12.39 -0.50
N ARG A 62 -22.87 11.85 -1.72
CA ARG A 62 -22.99 10.41 -1.96
C ARG A 62 -21.73 9.67 -1.51
N PHE A 63 -20.56 10.26 -1.72
CA PHE A 63 -19.25 9.67 -1.40
C PHE A 63 -18.74 10.06 0.00
N GLN A 64 -19.29 11.10 0.62
CA GLN A 64 -18.81 11.55 1.94
C GLN A 64 -18.85 10.45 2.99
N GLY A 65 -19.95 9.69 3.08
CA GLY A 65 -20.08 8.63 4.09
C GLY A 65 -19.05 7.52 3.93
N CYS A 66 -18.85 7.01 2.72
CA CYS A 66 -17.87 5.96 2.48
C CYS A 66 -16.43 6.46 2.65
N PHE A 67 -16.11 7.67 2.21
CA PHE A 67 -14.76 8.22 2.36
C PHE A 67 -14.44 8.59 3.81
N ALA A 68 -15.41 9.09 4.58
CA ALA A 68 -15.25 9.34 6.01
C ALA A 68 -14.93 8.04 6.76
N ARG A 69 -15.73 7.00 6.51
CA ARG A 69 -15.51 5.67 7.11
C ARG A 69 -14.10 5.17 6.79
N HIS A 70 -13.71 5.19 5.53
CA HIS A 70 -12.39 4.72 5.09
C HIS A 70 -11.25 5.49 5.78
N ALA A 71 -11.32 6.82 5.82
CA ALA A 71 -10.30 7.62 6.47
C ALA A 71 -10.22 7.39 8.00
N MET A 72 -11.36 7.18 8.66
CA MET A 72 -11.42 6.94 10.10
C MET A 72 -10.88 5.56 10.49
N GLU A 73 -11.15 4.54 9.67
CA GLU A 73 -10.66 3.17 9.92
C GLU A 73 -9.14 3.07 9.77
N GLU A 74 -8.52 3.94 8.97
CA GLU A 74 -7.07 3.92 8.68
C GLU A 74 -6.21 4.78 9.62
N VAL A 75 -6.82 5.54 10.54
CA VAL A 75 -6.17 6.66 11.25
C VAL A 75 -4.98 6.25 12.12
N ASP A 76 -5.00 5.04 12.69
CA ASP A 76 -3.99 4.55 13.63
C ASP A 76 -3.12 3.44 13.05
N HIS A 77 -3.39 2.98 11.82
CA HIS A 77 -2.68 1.87 11.19
C HIS A 77 -1.16 2.08 11.13
N CYS A 78 -0.72 3.30 10.78
CA CYS A 78 0.70 3.65 10.75
C CYS A 78 1.36 3.53 12.14
N ASP A 79 0.68 3.98 13.20
CA ASP A 79 1.20 3.91 14.57
C ASP A 79 1.26 2.45 15.06
N GLN A 80 0.28 1.64 14.70
CA GLN A 80 0.28 0.21 15.00
C GLN A 80 1.43 -0.52 14.30
N LEU A 81 1.75 -0.17 13.04
CA LEU A 81 2.91 -0.71 12.34
C LEU A 81 4.22 -0.31 13.02
N LEU A 82 4.38 0.95 13.42
CA LEU A 82 5.58 1.42 14.14
C LEU A 82 5.76 0.68 15.48
N ALA A 83 4.68 0.48 16.23
CA ALA A 83 4.73 -0.30 17.46
C ALA A 83 5.16 -1.75 17.19
N TRP A 84 4.66 -2.35 16.10
CA TRP A 84 5.06 -3.70 15.67
C TRP A 84 6.53 -3.75 15.26
N MET A 85 7.02 -2.78 14.48
CA MET A 85 8.42 -2.71 14.03
C MET A 85 9.37 -2.64 15.22
N ARG A 86 9.07 -1.81 16.23
CA ARG A 86 9.88 -1.71 17.45
C ARG A 86 9.86 -2.99 18.28
N LYS A 87 8.69 -3.61 18.41
CA LYS A 87 8.54 -4.88 19.16
C LYS A 87 9.41 -6.00 18.59
N HIS A 88 9.58 -6.05 17.28
CA HIS A 88 10.36 -7.07 16.57
C HIS A 88 11.72 -6.58 16.09
N GLU A 89 12.22 -5.49 16.67
CA GLU A 89 13.58 -4.98 16.44
C GLU A 89 13.88 -4.60 14.97
N PHE A 90 12.84 -4.35 14.17
CA PHE A 90 12.98 -3.76 12.83
C PHE A 90 13.21 -2.24 12.89
N LEU A 91 13.00 -1.63 14.05
CA LEU A 91 13.25 -0.21 14.31
C LEU A 91 13.75 -0.06 15.75
N ALA A 92 14.93 0.52 15.94
CA ALA A 92 15.43 0.76 17.30
C ALA A 92 14.57 1.80 18.05
N PRO A 93 14.56 1.82 19.40
CA PRO A 93 13.69 2.71 20.18
C PRO A 93 13.83 4.21 19.86
N ASP A 94 15.04 4.65 19.53
CA ASP A 94 15.40 6.03 19.19
C ASP A 94 15.59 6.27 17.68
N GLU A 95 15.44 5.24 16.86
CA GLU A 95 15.57 5.33 15.42
C GLU A 95 14.31 5.96 14.80
N SER A 96 14.51 6.96 13.95
CA SER A 96 13.42 7.51 13.14
C SER A 96 13.00 6.49 12.06
N PRO A 97 11.70 6.22 11.87
CA PRO A 97 11.23 5.38 10.77
C PRO A 97 11.52 5.99 9.38
N THR A 98 11.95 7.26 9.33
CA THR A 98 12.39 7.92 8.10
C THR A 98 13.91 7.91 7.90
N HIS A 99 14.65 7.14 8.70
CA HIS A 99 16.09 6.96 8.51
C HIS A 99 16.38 6.28 7.18
N THR A 100 15.63 5.23 6.86
CA THR A 100 15.60 4.58 5.54
C THR A 100 14.71 5.39 4.61
N LEU A 101 15.23 5.84 3.46
CA LEU A 101 14.45 6.60 2.48
C LEU A 101 13.49 5.69 1.70
N PRO A 102 12.35 6.21 1.22
CA PRO A 102 11.47 5.44 0.36
C PRO A 102 12.14 5.20 -1.00
N THR A 103 11.82 4.09 -1.65
CA THR A 103 12.15 3.91 -3.07
C THR A 103 11.41 4.95 -3.91
N LEU A 104 11.91 5.17 -5.14
CA LEU A 104 11.22 6.04 -6.09
C LEU A 104 9.81 5.50 -6.37
N GLU A 105 9.67 4.18 -6.52
CA GLU A 105 8.41 3.51 -6.80
C GLU A 105 7.41 3.66 -5.65
N THR A 106 7.86 3.51 -4.40
CA THR A 106 7.04 3.81 -3.21
C THR A 106 6.55 5.27 -3.26
N SER A 107 7.45 6.21 -3.54
CA SER A 107 7.13 7.64 -3.62
C SER A 107 6.13 7.95 -4.74
N LEU A 108 6.23 7.25 -5.88
CA LEU A 108 5.33 7.42 -7.02
C LEU A 108 3.91 6.92 -6.72
N VAL A 109 3.76 5.81 -5.99
CA VAL A 109 2.45 5.35 -5.51
C VAL A 109 1.82 6.39 -4.59
N SER A 110 2.56 6.88 -3.59
CA SER A 110 2.10 7.94 -2.69
C SER A 110 1.66 9.19 -3.47
N ALA A 111 2.52 9.68 -4.36
CA ALA A 111 2.24 10.87 -5.17
C ALA A 111 0.99 10.70 -6.04
N TYR A 112 0.78 9.50 -6.60
CA TYR A 112 -0.44 9.19 -7.36
C TYR A 112 -1.68 9.28 -6.48
N CYS A 113 -1.67 8.67 -5.29
CA CYS A 113 -2.79 8.69 -4.34
C CYS A 113 -3.16 10.13 -3.95
N PHE A 114 -2.17 10.97 -3.62
CA PHE A 114 -2.42 12.38 -3.31
C PHE A 114 -3.00 13.13 -4.52
N ARG A 115 -2.40 12.99 -5.70
CA ARG A 115 -2.91 13.63 -6.93
C ARG A 115 -4.35 13.20 -7.21
N SER A 116 -4.64 11.91 -7.06
CA SER A 116 -5.96 11.31 -7.28
C SER A 116 -7.02 11.94 -6.39
N GLY A 117 -6.79 11.96 -5.07
CA GLY A 117 -7.71 12.56 -4.11
C GLY A 117 -7.94 14.06 -4.29
N LEU A 118 -7.02 14.78 -4.95
CA LEU A 118 -7.13 16.23 -5.18
C LEU A 118 -7.81 16.61 -6.49
N ARG A 119 -7.64 15.82 -7.55
CA ARG A 119 -7.91 16.28 -8.92
C ARG A 119 -8.81 15.37 -9.74
N GLU A 120 -8.79 14.08 -9.45
CA GLU A 120 -9.43 13.09 -10.31
C GLU A 120 -10.91 12.95 -9.96
N SER A 121 -11.69 12.40 -10.89
CA SER A 121 -13.11 12.11 -10.65
C SER A 121 -13.29 11.11 -9.50
N TYR A 122 -14.43 11.13 -8.82
CA TYR A 122 -14.70 10.14 -7.76
C TYR A 122 -14.67 8.70 -8.29
N ALA A 123 -15.07 8.47 -9.55
CA ALA A 123 -14.94 7.17 -10.18
C ALA A 123 -13.48 6.74 -10.31
N HIS A 124 -12.60 7.65 -10.75
CA HIS A 124 -11.16 7.38 -10.77
C HIS A 124 -10.63 7.08 -9.36
N GLN A 125 -10.98 7.89 -8.36
CA GLN A 125 -10.52 7.72 -6.99
C GLN A 125 -10.94 6.37 -6.41
N VAL A 126 -12.19 5.94 -6.63
CA VAL A 126 -12.70 4.63 -6.19
C VAL A 126 -11.96 3.50 -6.92
N ILE A 127 -11.75 3.60 -8.23
CA ILE A 127 -11.07 2.54 -8.98
C ILE A 127 -9.60 2.42 -8.54
N ALA A 128 -8.90 3.54 -8.43
CA ALA A 128 -7.49 3.54 -8.06
C ALA A 128 -7.28 3.18 -6.59
N MET A 129 -7.87 3.95 -5.68
CA MET A 129 -7.56 3.89 -4.24
C MET A 129 -8.38 2.86 -3.46
N ASN A 130 -9.50 2.36 -4.01
CA ASN A 130 -10.24 1.26 -3.41
C ASN A 130 -10.00 -0.02 -4.20
N LEU A 131 -10.53 -0.10 -5.43
CA LEU A 131 -10.56 -1.36 -6.17
C LEU A 131 -9.17 -1.97 -6.41
N ILE A 132 -8.18 -1.16 -6.82
CA ILE A 132 -6.83 -1.65 -7.04
C ILE A 132 -5.98 -1.60 -5.78
N SER A 133 -5.85 -0.42 -5.13
CA SER A 133 -4.99 -0.27 -3.94
C SER A 133 -5.34 -1.28 -2.83
N GLU A 134 -6.59 -1.33 -2.40
CA GLU A 134 -7.00 -2.23 -1.31
C GLU A 134 -7.03 -3.67 -1.76
N GLY A 135 -7.33 -3.94 -3.03
CA GLY A 135 -7.21 -5.29 -3.57
C GLY A 135 -5.76 -5.80 -3.51
N VAL A 136 -4.79 -4.94 -3.83
CA VAL A 136 -3.36 -5.28 -3.72
C VAL A 136 -2.93 -5.40 -2.26
N SER A 137 -3.39 -4.50 -1.38
CA SER A 137 -3.14 -4.59 0.07
C SER A 137 -3.68 -5.91 0.63
N TYR A 138 -4.93 -6.27 0.32
CA TYR A 138 -5.55 -7.54 0.69
C TYR A 138 -4.70 -8.75 0.29
N ASP A 139 -4.22 -8.77 -0.96
CA ASP A 139 -3.37 -9.84 -1.47
C ASP A 139 -2.02 -9.90 -0.76
N PHE A 140 -1.41 -8.72 -0.53
CA PHE A 140 -0.16 -8.57 0.18
C PHE A 140 -0.27 -9.11 1.61
N PHE A 141 -1.24 -8.63 2.40
CA PHE A 141 -1.44 -9.06 3.79
C PHE A 141 -1.85 -10.52 3.89
N SER A 142 -2.65 -11.02 2.92
CA SER A 142 -3.00 -12.44 2.84
C SER A 142 -1.79 -13.35 2.64
N ALA A 143 -0.80 -12.92 1.84
CA ALA A 143 0.43 -13.68 1.62
C ALA A 143 1.47 -13.49 2.75
N VAL A 144 1.60 -12.26 3.27
CA VAL A 144 2.61 -11.90 4.28
C VAL A 144 2.26 -12.46 5.65
N ASN A 145 0.99 -12.44 6.07
CA ASN A 145 0.61 -12.88 7.42
C ASN A 145 1.02 -14.33 7.75
N PRO A 146 0.77 -15.33 6.89
CA PRO A 146 1.29 -16.69 7.11
C PRO A 146 2.82 -16.73 7.15
N LYS A 147 3.50 -15.95 6.31
CA LYS A 147 4.96 -15.89 6.29
C LYS A 147 5.53 -15.31 7.58
N LEU A 148 4.97 -14.22 8.10
CA LEU A 148 5.37 -13.65 9.40
C LEU A 148 5.26 -14.70 10.52
N LYS A 149 4.17 -15.47 10.56
CA LYS A 149 4.00 -16.57 11.53
C LYS A 149 5.06 -17.65 11.36
N ALA A 150 5.36 -18.05 10.13
CA ALA A 150 6.40 -19.05 9.84
C ALA A 150 7.80 -18.59 10.27
N LEU A 151 8.05 -17.28 10.23
CA LEU A 151 9.29 -16.66 10.70
C LEU A 151 9.33 -16.44 12.24
N GLY A 152 8.31 -16.88 12.97
CA GLY A 152 8.22 -16.71 14.42
C GLY A 152 7.80 -15.30 14.88
N LEU A 153 7.36 -14.44 13.97
CA LEU A 153 6.93 -13.07 14.27
C LEU A 153 5.45 -13.06 14.67
N SER A 154 5.13 -12.35 15.75
CA SER A 154 3.73 -12.21 16.18
C SER A 154 2.97 -11.30 15.22
N VAL A 155 1.93 -11.82 14.58
CA VAL A 155 1.00 -11.04 13.74
C VAL A 155 0.06 -10.24 14.66
N GLY A 156 0.41 -8.96 14.89
CA GLY A 156 -0.37 -8.03 15.71
C GLY A 156 -1.63 -7.49 15.01
N HIS A 157 -2.30 -6.54 15.65
CA HIS A 157 -3.58 -5.98 15.17
C HIS A 157 -3.49 -5.41 13.75
N TYR A 158 -2.52 -4.51 13.49
CA TYR A 158 -2.23 -3.95 12.16
C TYR A 158 -2.33 -4.98 11.02
N TRP A 159 -1.59 -6.07 11.16
CA TRP A 159 -1.51 -7.12 10.15
C TRP A 159 -2.82 -7.90 9.98
N GLN A 160 -3.55 -8.15 11.07
CA GLN A 160 -4.80 -8.92 11.03
C GLN A 160 -5.94 -8.09 10.42
N VAL A 161 -6.03 -6.82 10.82
CA VAL A 161 -7.08 -5.89 10.41
C VAL A 161 -7.05 -5.68 8.91
N HIS A 162 -5.89 -5.40 8.33
CA HIS A 162 -5.78 -5.17 6.89
C HIS A 162 -6.23 -6.37 6.04
N LYS A 163 -6.06 -7.62 6.51
CA LYS A 163 -6.60 -8.77 5.76
C LYS A 163 -8.14 -8.73 5.65
N GLU A 164 -8.82 -8.32 6.70
CA GLU A 164 -10.29 -8.39 6.79
C GLU A 164 -10.95 -7.11 6.27
N ILE A 165 -10.37 -5.96 6.57
CA ILE A 165 -10.88 -4.65 6.20
C ILE A 165 -10.62 -4.36 4.72
N ASP A 166 -9.43 -4.64 4.20
CA ASP A 166 -9.10 -4.34 2.79
C ASP A 166 -10.02 -5.13 1.83
N GLN A 167 -10.45 -6.34 2.22
CA GLN A 167 -11.44 -7.13 1.46
C GLN A 167 -12.77 -6.38 1.29
N GLN A 168 -13.20 -5.66 2.33
CA GLN A 168 -14.42 -4.87 2.32
C GLN A 168 -14.20 -3.52 1.61
N HIS A 169 -13.02 -2.94 1.78
CA HIS A 169 -12.69 -1.63 1.21
C HIS A 169 -12.49 -1.66 -0.29
N LEU A 170 -12.05 -2.78 -0.89
CA LEU A 170 -11.81 -2.81 -2.33
C LEU A 170 -13.08 -2.58 -3.16
N VAL A 171 -14.26 -2.91 -2.64
CA VAL A 171 -15.55 -2.63 -3.30
C VAL A 171 -16.23 -1.35 -2.81
N LEU A 172 -15.62 -0.63 -1.86
CA LEU A 172 -16.22 0.53 -1.23
C LEU A 172 -16.42 1.67 -2.23
N GLY A 173 -17.67 2.11 -2.37
CA GLY A 173 -18.07 3.19 -3.27
C GLY A 173 -18.17 2.77 -4.74
N LEU A 174 -17.91 1.50 -5.07
CA LEU A 174 -18.03 1.00 -6.46
C LEU A 174 -19.47 1.00 -6.97
N ASP A 175 -20.45 0.86 -6.07
CA ASP A 175 -21.87 0.98 -6.36
C ASP A 175 -22.31 2.42 -6.67
N LEU A 176 -21.50 3.41 -6.27
CA LEU A 176 -21.77 4.83 -6.46
C LEU A 176 -21.22 5.38 -7.78
N ILE A 177 -20.29 4.67 -8.42
CA ILE A 177 -19.72 5.12 -9.70
C ILE A 177 -20.65 4.74 -10.86
N PRO A 178 -20.77 5.58 -11.91
CA PRO A 178 -21.65 5.30 -13.03
C PRO A 178 -21.28 3.96 -13.70
N ALA A 179 -22.30 3.14 -13.93
CA ALA A 179 -22.16 1.92 -14.70
C ALA A 179 -21.88 2.26 -16.18
N CYS A 180 -20.93 1.54 -16.77
CA CYS A 180 -20.62 1.66 -18.19
C CYS A 180 -20.24 0.30 -18.79
N GLU A 181 -20.32 0.22 -20.12
CA GLU A 181 -19.80 -0.91 -20.88
C GLU A 181 -18.28 -0.81 -21.01
N LYS A 182 -17.59 -1.97 -21.04
CA LYS A 182 -16.13 -2.03 -21.09
C LYS A 182 -15.53 -1.21 -22.25
N ASP A 183 -16.17 -1.28 -23.42
CA ASP A 183 -15.66 -0.67 -24.65
C ASP A 183 -16.17 0.78 -24.87
N SER A 184 -16.96 1.33 -23.94
CA SER A 184 -17.36 2.74 -23.97
C SER A 184 -16.17 3.65 -23.68
N ASP A 185 -16.33 4.96 -23.92
CA ASP A 185 -15.26 5.92 -23.61
C ASP A 185 -14.99 6.00 -22.10
N GLU A 186 -16.03 5.95 -21.26
CA GLU A 186 -15.89 5.79 -19.80
C GLU A 186 -15.24 4.45 -19.43
N GLY A 187 -15.63 3.35 -20.07
CA GLY A 187 -15.04 2.03 -19.84
C GLY A 187 -13.53 1.98 -20.13
N LYS A 188 -13.09 2.68 -21.19
CA LYS A 188 -11.65 2.86 -21.50
C LYS A 188 -10.94 3.69 -20.42
N ILE A 189 -11.57 4.75 -19.90
CA ILE A 189 -11.02 5.54 -18.79
C ILE A 189 -10.86 4.66 -17.54
N TYR A 190 -11.88 3.89 -17.16
CA TYR A 190 -11.83 2.99 -16.01
C TYR A 190 -10.74 1.92 -16.16
N THR A 191 -10.66 1.32 -17.35
CA THR A 191 -9.60 0.36 -17.71
C THR A 191 -8.22 0.98 -17.56
N ARG A 192 -8.05 2.22 -18.04
CA ARG A 192 -6.80 2.96 -17.93
C ARG A 192 -6.43 3.26 -16.49
N THR A 193 -7.36 3.75 -15.68
CA THR A 193 -7.13 4.02 -14.24
C THR A 193 -6.70 2.75 -13.51
N ALA A 194 -7.41 1.63 -13.73
CA ALA A 194 -7.08 0.35 -13.12
C ALA A 194 -5.67 -0.12 -13.52
N TRP A 195 -5.33 -0.02 -14.81
CA TRP A 195 -4.02 -0.40 -15.35
C TRP A 195 -2.88 0.48 -14.78
N GLU A 196 -3.08 1.80 -14.71
CA GLU A 196 -2.09 2.72 -14.17
C GLU A 196 -1.75 2.39 -12.72
N MET A 197 -2.78 2.22 -11.89
CA MET A 197 -2.57 1.93 -10.48
C MET A 197 -1.95 0.55 -10.27
N ALA A 198 -2.40 -0.47 -11.00
CA ALA A 198 -1.82 -1.82 -10.94
C ALA A 198 -0.35 -1.82 -11.35
N THR A 199 0.01 -1.06 -12.39
CA THR A 199 1.39 -0.90 -12.84
C THR A 199 2.26 -0.24 -11.78
N LEU A 200 1.74 0.78 -11.08
CA LEU A 200 2.46 1.45 -10.00
C LEU A 200 2.71 0.50 -8.82
N TYR A 201 1.69 -0.26 -8.40
CA TYR A 201 1.86 -1.26 -7.34
C TYR A 201 2.81 -2.38 -7.72
N GLN A 202 2.73 -2.89 -8.96
CA GLN A 202 3.68 -3.89 -9.46
C GLN A 202 5.11 -3.39 -9.30
N LYS A 203 5.40 -2.18 -9.79
CA LYS A 203 6.74 -1.58 -9.70
C LYS A 203 7.18 -1.35 -8.26
N MET A 204 6.28 -0.89 -7.40
CA MET A 204 6.57 -0.69 -5.97
C MET A 204 6.92 -2.00 -5.28
N LEU A 205 6.10 -3.04 -5.41
CA LEU A 205 6.37 -4.33 -4.79
C LEU A 205 7.64 -4.97 -5.37
N ASP A 206 7.85 -4.83 -6.68
CA ASP A 206 9.07 -5.30 -7.32
C ASP A 206 10.32 -4.57 -6.80
N SER A 207 10.27 -3.26 -6.57
CA SER A 207 11.41 -2.52 -5.99
C SER A 207 11.69 -2.96 -4.56
N TRP A 208 10.65 -3.27 -3.78
CA TRP A 208 10.79 -3.81 -2.42
C TRP A 208 11.50 -5.17 -2.40
N SER A 209 11.31 -5.98 -3.45
CA SER A 209 11.98 -7.28 -3.59
C SER A 209 13.50 -7.17 -3.81
N GLU A 210 14.00 -6.01 -4.21
CA GLU A 210 15.43 -5.77 -4.50
C GLU A 210 16.19 -5.22 -3.28
N ILE A 211 15.48 -4.81 -2.23
CA ILE A 211 16.09 -4.26 -1.02
C ILE A 211 16.72 -5.41 -0.21
N SER A 212 18.05 -5.45 -0.18
CA SER A 212 18.81 -6.38 0.66
C SER A 212 18.99 -5.83 2.08
N SER A 213 18.99 -6.71 3.09
CA SER A 213 19.36 -6.38 4.47
C SER A 213 20.81 -5.89 4.62
N THR A 214 21.68 -6.13 3.64
CA THR A 214 23.10 -5.69 3.65
C THR A 214 23.30 -4.22 3.28
N GLN A 215 22.36 -3.56 2.60
CA GLN A 215 22.37 -2.10 2.46
C GLN A 215 21.99 -1.38 3.77
N PHE A 216 21.38 -2.12 4.71
CA PHE A 216 20.88 -1.63 6.00
C PHE A 216 22.02 -1.35 7.01
N VAL A 217 23.10 -2.14 6.97
CA VAL A 217 24.27 -1.96 7.87
C VAL A 217 25.28 -0.95 7.32
N ALA A 218 25.31 -0.72 6.01
CA ALA A 218 26.27 0.18 5.38
C ALA A 218 25.91 1.67 5.56
N GLN A 219 24.62 2.02 5.64
CA GLN A 219 24.18 3.41 5.82
C GLN A 219 24.28 3.90 7.27
N THR A 220 24.17 3.01 8.26
CA THR A 220 24.32 3.33 9.69
C THR A 220 25.77 3.62 10.09
N ASN A 221 26.76 3.06 9.38
CA ASN A 221 28.19 3.23 9.68
C ASN A 221 28.91 4.35 8.91
N GLN A 222 28.25 5.08 7.99
CA GLN A 222 28.93 6.05 7.11
C GLN A 222 28.64 7.54 7.39
N ARG A 223 27.95 7.89 8.49
CA ARG A 223 27.70 9.31 8.84
C ARG A 223 28.38 9.77 10.13
N THR A 224 29.68 9.54 10.25
CA THR A 224 30.54 10.51 10.93
C THR A 224 30.90 11.61 9.95
N ILE A 225 30.09 12.67 9.95
CA ILE A 225 30.48 13.94 9.32
C ILE A 225 31.69 14.45 10.12
N PRO A 226 32.87 14.68 9.51
CA PRO A 226 33.94 15.35 10.21
C PRO A 226 33.44 16.75 10.57
N ALA A 227 33.50 17.09 11.86
CA ALA A 227 33.30 18.46 12.31
C ALA A 227 34.27 19.35 11.52
N LEU A 228 33.72 20.19 10.64
CA LEU A 228 34.49 21.24 10.01
C LEU A 228 34.64 22.36 11.04
N PHE A 229 35.90 22.68 11.31
CA PHE A 229 36.37 23.81 12.11
C PHE A 229 35.91 25.15 11.53
#